data_AF-A0A1Q5D8G6-F1
#
_entry.id   AF-A0A1Q5D8G6-F1
#
_cell.length_a   1.000
_cell.length_b   1.000
_cell.length_c   1.000
_cell.angle_alpha   90.00
_cell.angle_beta   90.00
_cell.angle_gamma   90.00
#
_symmetry.space_group_name_H-M   'P 1'
#
loop_
_entity.id
_entity.type
_entity.pdbx_description
1 polymer ?
#
loop_
_entity_poly.entity_id
_entity_poly.type
_entity_poly.pdbx_seq_one_letter_code
_entity_poly.pdbx_strand_id
1 'polypeptide(L)'
;MTEMRGSRSDQGTSEKQRTPRRSVRTWRVRRRFRHGERPEARPWPDVHEDVAYLTRELGRWHPDTLAVRSMVLTWLLHEERHPEILRLAEAEVAERIAEFGADAPDTLGCRSSLAWCRRRVGDLDGAVAEARAGVDDSARVLGPDHVSTHRWRASLAQFLAENGEAAEGVRLLQVLYAESQALGRQRRDQTRSIRTDLVRALELNGDFQEALDLLEEEIEAERGTLYGIDENLGDYTMKHLEEVRTRLVAEVALEGWKRRREHERSEDAPGP
;
A
#
# COMPACT_ATOMS: atom_id res chain seq x y z
N MET A 1 -60.57 46.28 3.10
CA MET A 1 -60.83 44.85 2.79
C MET A 1 -60.68 44.74 1.28
N THR A 2 -59.61 44.18 0.72
CA THR A 2 -59.12 42.82 0.92
C THR A 2 -57.63 42.74 0.58
N GLU A 3 -56.92 41.96 1.39
CA GLU A 3 -55.47 41.84 1.48
C GLU A 3 -54.79 41.16 0.29
N MET A 4 -53.51 41.50 0.17
CA MET A 4 -52.47 40.84 -0.59
C MET A 4 -52.50 39.31 -0.42
N ARG A 5 -52.47 38.56 -1.52
CA ARG A 5 -51.98 37.17 -1.52
C ARG A 5 -50.68 37.10 -2.30
N GLY A 6 -49.60 37.01 -1.54
CA GLY A 6 -48.26 36.79 -2.04
C GLY A 6 -48.14 35.49 -2.82
N SER A 7 -47.59 35.61 -4.02
CA SER A 7 -47.02 34.51 -4.78
C SER A 7 -45.80 33.98 -4.05
N ARG A 8 -46.00 32.97 -3.18
CA ARG A 8 -44.91 32.18 -2.63
C ARG A 8 -44.29 31.39 -3.77
N SER A 9 -43.11 31.85 -4.16
CA SER A 9 -42.00 31.07 -4.69
C SER A 9 -42.07 29.61 -4.22
N ASP A 10 -42.34 28.72 -5.17
CA ASP A 10 -42.20 27.28 -5.00
C ASP A 10 -40.70 27.00 -4.84
N GLN A 11 -40.25 27.04 -3.58
CA GLN A 11 -38.89 26.71 -3.23
C GLN A 11 -38.69 25.25 -3.61
N GLY A 12 -37.76 25.05 -4.55
CA GLY A 12 -37.22 23.75 -4.89
C GLY A 12 -37.05 22.93 -3.63
N THR A 13 -37.71 21.78 -3.61
CA THR A 13 -37.49 20.73 -2.64
C THR A 13 -36.01 20.38 -2.69
N SER A 14 -35.23 21.06 -1.85
CA SER A 14 -33.92 20.65 -1.43
C SER A 14 -34.09 19.22 -0.95
N GLU A 15 -33.71 18.30 -1.83
CA GLU A 15 -33.54 16.89 -1.57
C GLU A 15 -32.49 16.80 -0.48
N LYS A 16 -32.96 16.91 0.77
CA LYS A 16 -32.16 16.82 1.98
C LYS A 16 -31.39 15.52 1.85
N GLN A 17 -30.08 15.62 1.61
CA GLN A 17 -29.16 14.51 1.64
C GLN A 17 -29.43 13.73 2.92
N ARG A 18 -30.17 12.62 2.78
CA ARG A 18 -30.51 11.74 3.90
C ARG A 18 -29.18 11.18 4.37
N THR A 19 -28.74 11.59 5.56
CA THR A 19 -27.58 10.96 6.20
C THR A 19 -27.87 9.45 6.29
N PRO A 20 -27.01 8.60 5.71
CA PRO A 20 -27.26 7.17 5.66
C PRO A 20 -27.40 6.63 7.09
N ARG A 21 -28.58 6.08 7.41
CA ARG A 21 -28.88 5.60 8.75
C ARG A 21 -28.33 4.21 8.93
N ARG A 22 -27.35 4.07 9.83
CA ARG A 22 -26.88 2.76 10.31
C ARG A 22 -28.06 1.99 10.90
N SER A 23 -28.39 0.85 10.31
CA SER A 23 -29.45 -0.05 10.75
C SER A 23 -28.87 -1.29 11.42
N VAL A 24 -29.70 -2.04 12.16
CA VAL A 24 -29.30 -3.34 12.70
C VAL A 24 -28.82 -4.27 11.58
N ARG A 25 -29.42 -4.17 10.38
CA ARG A 25 -29.02 -4.97 9.22
C ARG A 25 -27.66 -4.54 8.66
N THR A 26 -27.34 -3.24 8.55
CA THR A 26 -25.99 -2.80 8.13
C THR A 26 -24.92 -3.23 9.12
N TRP A 27 -25.21 -3.19 10.42
CA TRP A 27 -24.30 -3.72 11.44
C TRP A 27 -24.08 -5.23 11.32
N ARG A 28 -25.15 -6.01 11.10
CA ARG A 28 -25.04 -7.48 10.90
C ARG A 28 -24.21 -7.82 9.66
N VAL A 29 -24.47 -7.13 8.55
CA VAL A 29 -23.69 -7.29 7.31
C VAL A 29 -22.22 -7.00 7.59
N ARG A 30 -21.88 -5.83 8.16
CA ARG A 30 -20.49 -5.46 8.47
C ARG A 30 -19.81 -6.47 9.41
N ARG A 31 -20.54 -6.99 10.40
CA ARG A 31 -19.99 -7.97 11.35
C ARG A 31 -19.51 -9.25 10.65
N ARG A 32 -20.13 -9.66 9.54
CA ARG A 32 -19.70 -10.84 8.75
C ARG A 32 -18.35 -10.67 8.05
N PHE A 33 -17.83 -9.45 7.93
CA PHE A 33 -16.54 -9.13 7.30
C PHE A 33 -15.48 -8.70 8.33
N ARG A 34 -15.71 -8.89 9.64
CA ARG A 34 -14.75 -8.45 10.67
C ARG A 34 -13.56 -9.41 10.84
N HIS A 35 -13.69 -10.65 10.40
CA HIS A 35 -12.66 -11.68 10.52
C HIS A 35 -11.74 -11.65 9.29
N GLY A 36 -10.43 -11.79 9.50
CA GLY A 36 -9.41 -11.68 8.45
C GLY A 36 -9.48 -12.76 7.36
N GLU A 37 -10.34 -13.75 7.54
CA GLU A 37 -10.56 -14.86 6.61
C GLU A 37 -12.04 -15.00 6.27
N ARG A 38 -12.30 -15.49 5.05
CA ARG A 38 -13.66 -15.76 4.56
C ARG A 38 -14.22 -16.97 5.31
N PRO A 39 -15.45 -16.90 5.85
CA PRO A 39 -16.09 -18.09 6.40
C PRO A 39 -16.32 -19.13 5.30
N GLU A 40 -15.93 -20.38 5.55
CA GLU A 40 -16.06 -21.51 4.60
C GLU A 40 -17.48 -21.65 4.03
N ALA A 41 -18.49 -21.41 4.86
CA ALA A 41 -19.90 -21.54 4.49
C ALA A 41 -20.45 -20.39 3.62
N ARG A 42 -19.64 -19.37 3.28
CA ARG A 42 -20.14 -18.15 2.63
C ARG A 42 -19.89 -18.18 1.12
N PRO A 43 -20.92 -18.26 0.26
CA PRO A 43 -20.74 -18.25 -1.19
C PRO A 43 -20.55 -16.81 -1.75
N TRP A 44 -19.99 -16.68 -2.96
CA TRP A 44 -19.74 -15.39 -3.62
C TRP A 44 -20.99 -14.53 -3.90
N PRO A 45 -22.14 -15.10 -4.32
CA PRO A 45 -23.39 -14.35 -4.41
C PRO A 45 -23.72 -13.56 -3.15
N ASP A 46 -23.63 -14.15 -1.96
CA ASP A 46 -23.89 -13.49 -0.68
C ASP A 46 -22.89 -12.36 -0.37
N VAL A 47 -21.66 -12.47 -0.84
CA VAL A 47 -20.64 -11.42 -0.72
C VAL A 47 -21.04 -10.23 -1.58
N HIS A 48 -21.41 -10.47 -2.84
CA HIS A 48 -21.85 -9.42 -3.76
C HIS A 48 -23.15 -8.77 -3.31
N GLU A 49 -24.12 -9.54 -2.82
CA GLU A 49 -25.37 -9.02 -2.27
C GLU A 49 -25.13 -8.11 -1.06
N ASP A 50 -24.20 -8.48 -0.17
CA ASP A 50 -23.88 -7.67 0.99
C ASP A 50 -23.17 -6.36 0.62
N VAL A 51 -22.23 -6.42 -0.33
CA VAL A 51 -21.55 -5.23 -0.86
C VAL A 51 -22.57 -4.32 -1.55
N ALA A 52 -23.47 -4.89 -2.36
CA ALA A 52 -24.54 -4.15 -3.04
C ALA A 52 -25.53 -3.53 -2.04
N TYR A 53 -25.91 -4.29 -1.00
CA TYR A 53 -26.77 -3.80 0.08
C TYR A 53 -26.12 -2.62 0.81
N LEU A 54 -24.86 -2.73 1.24
CA LEU A 54 -24.16 -1.62 1.89
C LEU A 54 -24.00 -0.41 0.96
N THR A 55 -23.70 -0.65 -0.31
CA THR A 55 -23.59 0.40 -1.34
C THR A 55 -24.91 1.16 -1.47
N ARG A 56 -26.06 0.47 -1.46
CA ARG A 56 -27.39 1.09 -1.55
C ARG A 56 -27.80 1.83 -0.28
N GLU A 57 -27.54 1.27 0.89
CA GLU A 57 -28.04 1.82 2.17
C GLU A 57 -27.12 2.90 2.77
N LEU A 58 -25.81 2.70 2.68
CA LEU A 58 -24.82 3.59 3.28
C LEU A 58 -24.17 4.52 2.25
N GLY A 59 -24.25 4.16 0.97
CA GLY A 59 -23.46 4.77 -0.08
C GLY A 59 -22.19 3.98 -0.35
N ARG A 60 -21.75 4.03 -1.60
CA ARG A 60 -20.54 3.39 -2.12
C ARG A 60 -19.27 3.76 -1.35
N TRP A 61 -19.08 5.06 -1.10
CA TRP A 61 -17.87 5.62 -0.50
C TRP A 61 -17.96 5.73 1.02
N HIS A 62 -18.99 5.15 1.61
CA HIS A 62 -19.13 5.13 3.06
C HIS A 62 -18.05 4.23 3.68
N PRO A 63 -17.42 4.62 4.81
CA PRO A 63 -16.33 3.87 5.43
C PRO A 63 -16.65 2.39 5.69
N ASP A 64 -17.88 2.08 6.11
CA ASP A 64 -18.32 0.69 6.33
C ASP A 64 -18.40 -0.11 5.00
N THR A 65 -18.78 0.53 3.88
CA THR A 65 -18.82 -0.11 2.56
C THR A 65 -17.40 -0.36 2.05
N LEU A 66 -16.51 0.62 2.18
CA LEU A 66 -15.10 0.51 1.82
C LEU A 66 -14.37 -0.57 2.63
N ALA A 67 -14.62 -0.65 3.94
CA ALA A 67 -14.05 -1.69 4.79
C ALA A 67 -14.45 -3.10 4.32
N VAL A 68 -15.72 -3.29 3.94
CA VAL A 68 -16.19 -4.56 3.39
C VAL A 68 -15.56 -4.87 2.04
N ARG A 69 -15.47 -3.90 1.12
CA ARG A 69 -14.81 -4.07 -0.18
C ARG A 69 -13.33 -4.42 -0.03
N SER A 70 -12.63 -3.79 0.90
CA SER A 70 -11.24 -4.12 1.23
C SER A 70 -11.11 -5.55 1.74
N MET A 71 -12.03 -6.02 2.59
CA MET A 71 -12.01 -7.40 3.08
C MET A 71 -12.26 -8.40 1.94
N VAL A 72 -13.14 -8.06 0.99
CA VAL A 72 -13.35 -8.88 -0.21
C VAL A 72 -12.08 -9.00 -1.04
N LEU A 73 -11.34 -7.91 -1.24
CA LEU A 73 -10.04 -7.96 -1.93
C LEU A 73 -9.05 -8.87 -1.19
N THR A 74 -8.97 -8.80 0.14
CA THR A 74 -8.12 -9.70 0.95
C THR A 74 -8.49 -11.17 0.76
N TRP A 75 -9.78 -11.51 0.74
CA TRP A 75 -10.23 -12.88 0.50
C TRP A 75 -9.91 -13.34 -0.91
N LEU A 76 -10.11 -12.50 -1.92
CA LEU A 76 -9.74 -12.80 -3.31
C LEU A 76 -8.24 -13.05 -3.47
N LEU A 77 -7.40 -12.30 -2.75
CA LEU A 77 -5.95 -12.50 -2.74
C LEU A 77 -5.59 -13.86 -2.14
N HIS A 78 -6.20 -14.24 -1.01
CA HIS A 78 -5.96 -15.54 -0.40
C HIS A 78 -6.45 -16.71 -1.27
N GLU A 79 -7.52 -16.51 -2.03
CA GLU A 79 -8.05 -17.49 -2.99
C GLU A 79 -7.35 -17.44 -4.36
N GLU A 80 -6.33 -16.59 -4.54
CA GLU A 80 -5.61 -16.39 -5.81
C GLU A 80 -6.53 -16.07 -7.01
N ARG A 81 -7.68 -15.43 -6.76
CA ARG A 81 -8.68 -15.07 -7.78
C ARG A 81 -8.28 -13.79 -8.52
N HIS A 82 -7.09 -13.78 -9.10
CA HIS A 82 -6.40 -12.62 -9.68
C HIS A 82 -7.25 -11.81 -10.68
N PRO A 83 -7.98 -12.42 -11.64
CA PRO A 83 -8.78 -11.65 -12.59
C PRO A 83 -9.89 -10.82 -11.92
N GLU A 84 -10.42 -11.31 -10.81
CA GLU A 84 -11.52 -10.65 -10.12
C GLU A 84 -11.03 -9.49 -9.24
N ILE A 85 -9.83 -9.61 -8.69
CA ILE A 85 -9.15 -8.52 -7.98
C ILE A 85 -8.98 -7.34 -8.94
N LEU A 86 -8.37 -7.57 -10.10
CA LEU A 86 -8.14 -6.52 -11.10
C LEU A 86 -9.47 -5.91 -11.57
N ARG A 87 -10.44 -6.74 -11.95
CA ARG A 87 -11.75 -6.26 -12.41
C ARG A 87 -12.44 -5.38 -11.36
N LEU A 88 -12.39 -5.73 -10.08
CA LEU A 88 -12.99 -4.93 -9.01
C LEU A 88 -12.24 -3.63 -8.76
N ALA A 89 -10.90 -3.66 -8.74
CA ALA A 89 -10.08 -2.48 -8.54
C ALA A 89 -10.21 -1.49 -9.71
N GLU A 90 -10.20 -1.97 -10.95
CA GLU A 90 -10.39 -1.15 -12.16
C GLU A 90 -11.80 -0.53 -12.20
N ALA A 91 -12.84 -1.31 -11.89
CA ALA A 91 -14.19 -0.78 -11.79
C ALA A 91 -14.29 0.32 -10.72
N GLU A 92 -13.67 0.14 -9.55
CA GLU A 92 -13.67 1.15 -8.49
C GLU A 92 -13.00 2.46 -8.93
N VAL A 93 -11.85 2.36 -9.61
CA VAL A 93 -11.15 3.53 -10.17
C VAL A 93 -12.00 4.23 -11.21
N ALA A 94 -12.58 3.50 -12.17
CA ALA A 94 -13.44 4.07 -13.21
C ALA A 94 -14.64 4.80 -12.63
N GLU A 95 -15.28 4.22 -11.61
CA GLU A 95 -16.42 4.84 -10.92
C GLU A 95 -16.00 6.07 -10.11
N ARG A 96 -14.84 6.05 -9.45
CA ARG A 96 -14.30 7.22 -8.73
C ARG A 96 -13.99 8.37 -9.69
N ILE A 97 -13.41 8.06 -10.84
CA ILE A 97 -13.14 9.04 -11.92
C ILE A 97 -14.46 9.64 -12.42
N ALA A 98 -15.48 8.82 -12.65
CA ALA A 98 -16.78 9.30 -13.13
C ALA A 98 -17.48 10.23 -12.13
N GLU A 99 -17.33 9.99 -10.83
CA GLU A 99 -18.02 10.76 -9.78
C GLU A 99 -17.24 12.00 -9.29
N PHE A 100 -15.92 11.90 -9.16
CA PHE A 100 -15.08 12.96 -8.56
C PHE A 100 -14.02 13.53 -9.51
N GLY A 101 -13.84 12.93 -10.69
CA GLY A 101 -12.76 13.27 -11.61
C GLY A 101 -11.44 12.54 -11.29
N ALA A 102 -10.55 12.49 -12.29
CA ALA A 102 -9.25 11.81 -12.20
C ALA A 102 -8.28 12.48 -11.21
N ASP A 103 -8.41 13.80 -11.03
CA ASP A 103 -7.49 14.62 -10.22
C ASP A 103 -7.91 14.73 -8.75
N ALA A 104 -9.07 14.18 -8.37
CA ALA A 104 -9.47 14.21 -6.97
C ALA A 104 -8.46 13.43 -6.11
N PRO A 105 -8.01 13.96 -4.95
CA PRO A 105 -7.02 13.29 -4.10
C PRO A 105 -7.44 11.86 -3.70
N ASP A 106 -8.73 11.67 -3.46
CA ASP A 106 -9.33 10.37 -3.18
C ASP A 106 -9.28 9.40 -4.37
N THR A 107 -9.38 9.91 -5.61
CA THR A 107 -9.22 9.11 -6.84
C THR A 107 -7.78 8.67 -7.01
N LEU A 108 -6.82 9.56 -6.75
CA LEU A 108 -5.40 9.18 -6.73
C LEU A 108 -5.12 8.11 -5.65
N GLY A 109 -5.78 8.20 -4.49
CA GLY A 109 -5.75 7.15 -3.47
C GLY A 109 -6.25 5.79 -3.98
N CYS A 110 -7.42 5.76 -4.65
CA CYS A 110 -7.96 4.54 -5.26
C CYS A 110 -7.04 3.95 -6.34
N ARG A 111 -6.40 4.79 -7.17
CA ARG A 111 -5.44 4.33 -8.18
C ARG A 111 -4.21 3.67 -7.56
N SER A 112 -3.75 4.17 -6.41
CA SER A 112 -2.66 3.53 -5.66
C SER A 112 -3.04 2.11 -5.25
N SER A 113 -4.28 1.90 -4.77
CA SER A 113 -4.79 0.55 -4.47
C SER A 113 -4.81 -0.37 -5.70
N LEU A 114 -5.15 0.14 -6.89
CA LEU A 114 -5.09 -0.64 -8.14
C LEU A 114 -3.64 -1.04 -8.48
N ALA A 115 -2.68 -0.13 -8.34
CA ALA A 115 -1.27 -0.44 -8.58
C ALA A 115 -0.76 -1.56 -7.64
N TRP A 116 -1.14 -1.50 -6.36
CA TRP A 116 -0.86 -2.57 -5.39
C TRP A 116 -1.55 -3.90 -5.75
N CYS A 117 -2.78 -3.85 -6.26
CA CYS A 117 -3.47 -5.05 -6.74
C CYS A 117 -2.72 -5.69 -7.93
N ARG A 118 -2.30 -4.88 -8.91
CA ARG A 118 -1.50 -5.32 -10.06
C ARG A 118 -0.21 -6.00 -9.62
N ARG A 119 0.53 -5.37 -8.71
CA ARG A 119 1.71 -5.99 -8.08
C ARG A 119 1.38 -7.34 -7.46
N ARG A 120 0.32 -7.43 -6.65
CA ARG A 120 -0.02 -8.66 -5.91
C ARG A 120 -0.40 -9.82 -6.82
N VAL A 121 -1.01 -9.55 -7.98
CA VAL A 121 -1.35 -10.59 -8.96
C VAL A 121 -0.21 -10.91 -9.93
N GLY A 122 0.94 -10.23 -9.81
CA GLY A 122 2.13 -10.44 -10.63
C GLY A 122 2.23 -9.56 -11.87
N ASP A 123 1.29 -8.64 -12.10
CA ASP A 123 1.36 -7.63 -13.17
C ASP A 123 2.25 -6.46 -12.74
N LEU A 124 3.56 -6.70 -12.71
CA LEU A 124 4.56 -5.73 -12.26
C LEU A 124 4.71 -4.58 -13.26
N ASP A 125 4.68 -4.85 -14.56
CA ASP A 125 4.73 -3.81 -15.60
C ASP A 125 3.54 -2.85 -15.48
N GLY A 126 2.33 -3.37 -15.29
CA GLY A 126 1.15 -2.55 -15.05
C GLY A 126 1.22 -1.78 -13.74
N ALA A 127 1.78 -2.37 -12.67
CA ALA A 127 1.98 -1.69 -11.40
C ALA A 127 2.97 -0.51 -11.54
N VAL A 128 4.09 -0.71 -12.25
CA VAL A 128 5.08 0.34 -12.54
C VAL A 128 4.46 1.45 -13.37
N ALA A 129 3.70 1.11 -14.41
CA ALA A 129 3.03 2.10 -15.27
C ALA A 129 2.05 2.98 -14.46
N GLU A 130 1.20 2.37 -13.63
CA GLU A 130 0.28 3.09 -12.75
C GLU A 130 1.03 3.94 -11.72
N ALA A 131 2.12 3.42 -11.15
CA ALA A 131 2.92 4.17 -10.18
C ALA A 131 3.62 5.39 -10.80
N ARG A 132 4.16 5.28 -12.03
CA ARG A 132 4.73 6.41 -12.76
C ARG A 132 3.69 7.49 -13.00
N ALA A 133 2.53 7.11 -13.54
CA ALA A 133 1.43 8.05 -13.76
C ALA A 133 0.93 8.69 -12.44
N GLY A 134 0.86 7.90 -11.37
CA GLY A 134 0.48 8.38 -10.03
C GLY A 134 1.46 9.39 -9.44
N VAL A 135 2.78 9.22 -9.66
CA VAL A 135 3.79 10.22 -9.28
C VAL A 135 3.54 11.53 -10.01
N ASP A 136 3.37 11.49 -11.33
CA ASP A 136 3.19 12.69 -12.16
C ASP A 136 1.90 13.43 -11.80
N ASP A 137 0.78 12.71 -11.67
CA ASP A 137 -0.51 13.28 -11.32
C ASP A 137 -0.52 13.84 -9.90
N SER A 138 0.05 13.13 -8.93
CA SER A 138 0.15 13.60 -7.55
C SER A 138 1.07 14.82 -7.43
N ALA A 139 2.19 14.86 -8.15
CA ALA A 139 3.08 16.02 -8.18
C ALA A 139 2.38 17.25 -8.79
N ARG A 140 1.59 17.06 -9.85
CA ARG A 140 0.81 18.12 -10.50
C ARG A 140 -0.32 18.65 -9.61
N VAL A 141 -1.06 17.77 -8.93
CA VAL A 141 -2.26 18.13 -8.15
C VAL A 141 -1.92 18.58 -6.74
N LEU A 142 -1.01 17.88 -6.06
CA LEU A 142 -0.72 18.05 -4.62
C LEU A 142 0.65 18.70 -4.37
N GLY A 143 1.51 18.76 -5.38
CA GLY A 143 2.90 19.21 -5.27
C GLY A 143 3.90 18.07 -5.05
N PRO A 144 5.18 18.31 -5.38
CA PRO A 144 6.23 17.27 -5.33
C PRO A 144 6.55 16.79 -3.90
N ASP A 145 6.45 17.67 -2.89
CA ASP A 145 6.81 17.37 -1.50
C ASP A 145 5.66 16.79 -0.66
N HIS A 146 4.47 16.67 -1.27
CA HIS A 146 3.29 16.17 -0.59
C HIS A 146 3.45 14.70 -0.20
N VAL A 147 2.91 14.32 0.97
CA VAL A 147 3.02 12.96 1.52
C VAL A 147 2.48 11.89 0.55
N SER A 148 1.40 12.18 -0.17
CA SER A 148 0.86 11.28 -1.20
C SER A 148 1.81 11.11 -2.39
N THR A 149 2.48 12.18 -2.84
CA THR A 149 3.46 12.10 -3.94
C THR A 149 4.67 11.28 -3.50
N HIS A 150 5.12 11.48 -2.26
CA HIS A 150 6.17 10.67 -1.66
C HIS A 150 5.78 9.17 -1.59
N ARG A 151 4.53 8.86 -1.22
CA ARG A 151 4.04 7.46 -1.21
C ARG A 151 4.05 6.85 -2.61
N TRP A 152 3.64 7.60 -3.63
CA TRP A 152 3.73 7.15 -5.02
C TRP A 152 5.16 6.87 -5.48
N ARG A 153 6.11 7.76 -5.13
CA ARG A 153 7.54 7.57 -5.44
C ARG A 153 8.09 6.30 -4.76
N ALA A 154 7.72 6.05 -3.50
CA ALA A 154 8.12 4.83 -2.79
C ALA A 154 7.53 3.56 -3.44
N SER A 155 6.24 3.57 -3.78
CA SER A 155 5.62 2.45 -4.51
C SER A 155 6.28 2.21 -5.87
N LEU A 156 6.57 3.28 -6.63
CA LEU A 156 7.29 3.16 -7.90
C LEU A 156 8.65 2.48 -7.71
N ALA A 157 9.44 2.91 -6.72
CA ALA A 157 10.75 2.34 -6.45
C ALA A 157 10.67 0.84 -6.08
N GLN A 158 9.70 0.49 -5.24
CA GLN A 158 9.45 -0.89 -4.85
C GLN A 158 9.06 -1.76 -6.05
N PHE A 159 8.17 -1.25 -6.91
CA PHE A 159 7.68 -2.00 -8.07
C PHE A 159 8.78 -2.17 -9.12
N LEU A 160 9.63 -1.15 -9.33
CA LEU A 160 10.81 -1.25 -10.19
C LEU A 160 11.77 -2.31 -9.69
N ALA A 161 12.05 -2.34 -8.38
CA ALA A 161 12.94 -3.33 -7.82
C ALA A 161 12.43 -4.76 -8.02
N GLU A 162 11.13 -4.97 -7.86
CA GLU A 162 10.49 -6.26 -8.12
C GLU A 162 10.42 -6.62 -9.60
N ASN A 163 10.31 -5.64 -10.49
CA ASN A 163 10.24 -5.83 -11.95
C ASN A 163 11.63 -6.10 -12.60
N GLY A 164 12.66 -6.35 -11.80
CA GLY A 164 14.02 -6.58 -12.28
C GLY A 164 14.86 -5.32 -12.50
N GLU A 165 14.33 -4.14 -12.20
CA GLU A 165 15.05 -2.85 -12.22
C GLU A 165 15.52 -2.48 -10.80
N ALA A 166 16.16 -3.42 -10.10
CA ALA A 166 16.57 -3.28 -8.69
C ALA A 166 17.47 -2.07 -8.43
N ALA A 167 18.49 -1.83 -9.26
CA ALA A 167 19.37 -0.67 -9.12
C ALA A 167 18.62 0.68 -9.21
N GLU A 168 17.62 0.76 -10.08
CA GLU A 168 16.78 1.95 -10.22
C GLU A 168 15.91 2.17 -8.97
N GLY A 169 15.30 1.09 -8.48
CA GLY A 169 14.51 1.10 -7.24
C GLY A 169 15.35 1.52 -6.04
N VAL A 170 16.55 0.97 -5.88
CA VAL A 170 17.52 1.34 -4.82
C VAL A 170 17.84 2.82 -4.89
N ARG A 171 18.22 3.34 -6.07
CA ARG A 171 18.56 4.76 -6.24
C ARG A 171 17.40 5.68 -5.85
N LEU A 172 16.18 5.35 -6.26
CA LEU A 172 15.00 6.14 -5.90
C LEU A 172 14.71 6.08 -4.39
N LEU A 173 14.85 4.91 -3.77
CA LEU A 173 14.67 4.74 -2.31
C LEU A 173 15.74 5.45 -1.49
N GLN A 174 17.00 5.47 -1.93
CA GLN A 174 18.07 6.22 -1.26
C GLN A 174 17.77 7.73 -1.22
N VAL A 175 17.28 8.29 -2.34
CA VAL A 175 16.85 9.70 -2.40
C VAL A 175 15.70 9.96 -1.43
N LEU A 176 14.65 9.11 -1.46
CA LEU A 176 13.50 9.24 -0.56
C LEU A 176 13.89 9.08 0.91
N TYR A 177 14.84 8.19 1.21
CA TYR A 177 15.35 7.98 2.56
C TYR A 177 16.04 9.26 3.06
N ALA A 178 16.94 9.85 2.26
CA ALA A 178 17.60 11.11 2.59
C ALA A 178 16.61 12.28 2.77
N GLU A 179 15.63 12.41 1.87
CA GLU A 179 14.54 13.40 1.97
C GLU A 179 13.76 13.22 3.30
N SER A 180 13.44 11.97 3.66
CA SER A 180 12.70 11.67 4.88
C SER A 180 13.50 12.00 6.15
N GLN A 181 14.81 11.73 6.15
CA GLN A 181 15.70 12.01 7.27
C GLN A 181 15.85 13.52 7.53
N ALA A 182 15.92 14.33 6.46
CA ALA A 182 15.99 15.78 6.57
C ALA A 182 14.74 16.40 7.25
N LEU A 183 13.59 15.73 7.16
CA LEU A 183 12.32 16.15 7.77
C LEU A 183 12.18 15.72 9.24
N GLY A 184 13.10 14.89 9.74
CA GLY A 184 13.24 14.55 11.15
C GLY A 184 12.01 13.90 11.78
N ARG A 185 11.70 14.27 13.03
CA ARG A 185 10.70 13.59 13.87
C ARG A 185 9.27 13.57 13.29
N GLN A 186 8.93 14.47 12.38
CA GLN A 186 7.58 14.56 11.78
C GLN A 186 7.28 13.40 10.82
N ARG A 187 8.29 12.67 10.35
CA ARG A 187 8.13 11.59 9.36
C ARG A 187 8.75 10.25 9.78
N ARG A 188 8.95 10.00 11.07
CA ARG A 188 9.58 8.75 11.58
C ARG A 188 8.97 7.48 10.99
N ASP A 189 7.65 7.38 10.97
CA ASP A 189 6.97 6.20 10.43
C ASP A 189 7.20 6.03 8.92
N GLN A 190 7.29 7.14 8.18
CA GLN A 190 7.59 7.12 6.75
C GLN A 190 9.05 6.73 6.51
N THR A 191 9.99 7.29 7.26
CA THR A 191 11.42 6.94 7.21
C THR A 191 11.61 5.45 7.47
N ARG A 192 10.91 4.89 8.45
CA ARG A 192 10.94 3.46 8.74
C ARG A 192 10.42 2.62 7.57
N SER A 193 9.25 2.97 7.00
CA SER A 193 8.70 2.28 5.83
C SER A 193 9.65 2.31 4.63
N ILE A 194 10.23 3.48 4.31
CA ILE A 194 11.17 3.65 3.19
C ILE A 194 12.43 2.81 3.42
N ARG A 195 12.93 2.75 4.65
CA ARG A 195 14.09 1.93 4.99
C ARG A 195 13.80 0.44 4.78
N THR A 196 12.64 -0.05 5.20
CA THR A 196 12.24 -1.45 4.94
C THR A 196 12.18 -1.74 3.44
N ASP A 197 11.61 -0.83 2.65
CA ASP A 197 11.57 -0.97 1.19
C ASP A 197 12.99 -0.91 0.58
N LEU A 198 13.88 -0.05 1.09
CA LEU A 198 15.27 0.07 0.65
C LEU A 198 16.08 -1.20 0.94
N VAL A 199 15.98 -1.75 2.15
CA VAL A 199 16.62 -3.04 2.51
C VAL A 199 16.18 -4.10 1.51
N ARG A 200 14.88 -4.22 1.25
CA ARG A 200 14.36 -5.20 0.30
C ARG A 200 14.82 -4.96 -1.14
N ALA A 201 14.92 -3.71 -1.58
CA ALA A 201 15.44 -3.38 -2.90
C ALA A 201 16.93 -3.70 -3.04
N LEU A 202 17.73 -3.44 -2.01
CA LEU A 202 19.16 -3.82 -1.96
C LEU A 202 19.34 -5.34 -2.01
N GLU A 203 18.48 -6.09 -1.31
CA GLU A 203 18.47 -7.55 -1.41
C GLU A 203 18.18 -8.05 -2.83
N LEU A 204 17.22 -7.43 -3.52
CA LEU A 204 16.91 -7.75 -4.91
C LEU A 204 18.04 -7.35 -5.87
N ASN A 205 18.82 -6.32 -5.52
CA ASN A 205 20.01 -5.91 -6.28
C ASN A 205 21.25 -6.76 -5.97
N GLY A 206 21.23 -7.55 -4.89
CA GLY A 206 22.36 -8.36 -4.42
C GLY A 206 23.33 -7.63 -3.47
N ASP A 207 23.00 -6.41 -3.05
CA ASP A 207 23.82 -5.59 -2.15
C ASP A 207 23.55 -5.94 -0.67
N PHE A 208 23.74 -7.22 -0.32
CA PHE A 208 23.38 -7.74 1.00
C PHE A 208 24.13 -7.07 2.16
N GLN A 209 25.35 -6.57 1.94
CA GLN A 209 26.11 -5.86 2.97
C GLN A 209 25.48 -4.51 3.30
N GLU A 210 25.15 -3.70 2.28
CA GLU A 210 24.50 -2.41 2.49
C GLU A 210 23.11 -2.59 3.11
N ALA A 211 22.38 -3.63 2.69
CA ALA A 211 21.11 -4.01 3.31
C ALA A 211 21.25 -4.36 4.80
N LEU A 212 22.31 -5.09 5.17
CA LEU A 212 22.61 -5.46 6.54
C LEU A 212 22.97 -4.24 7.39
N ASP A 213 23.84 -3.37 6.89
CA ASP A 213 24.27 -2.15 7.60
C ASP A 213 23.06 -1.25 7.92
N LEU A 214 22.16 -1.05 6.95
CA LEU A 214 20.91 -0.30 7.15
C LEU A 214 19.96 -0.95 8.15
N LEU A 215 19.87 -2.28 8.16
CA LEU A 215 19.03 -3.01 9.10
C LEU A 215 19.58 -2.95 10.53
N GLU A 216 20.91 -3.02 10.70
CA GLU A 216 21.56 -2.88 12.00
C GLU A 216 21.39 -1.47 12.57
N GLU A 217 21.42 -0.43 11.73
CA GLU A 217 21.07 0.94 12.12
C GLU A 217 19.64 1.02 12.70
N GLU A 218 18.67 0.35 12.07
CA GLU A 218 17.29 0.33 12.54
C GLU A 218 17.10 -0.43 13.85
N ILE A 219 17.75 -1.59 13.97
CA ILE A 219 17.73 -2.38 15.21
C ILE A 219 18.25 -1.53 16.38
N GLU A 220 19.32 -0.78 16.18
CA GLU A 220 19.87 0.10 17.21
C GLU A 220 18.95 1.28 17.51
N ALA A 221 18.36 1.90 16.47
CA ALA A 221 17.40 2.98 16.63
C ALA A 221 16.15 2.53 17.42
N GLU A 222 15.61 1.35 17.11
CA GLU A 222 14.45 0.75 17.79
C GLU A 222 14.80 0.35 19.23
N ARG A 223 15.97 -0.25 19.47
CA ARG A 223 16.49 -0.47 20.84
C ARG A 223 16.64 0.83 21.62
N GLY A 224 16.99 1.94 20.98
CA GLY A 224 17.05 3.25 21.64
C GLY A 224 15.68 3.84 22.00
N THR A 225 14.61 3.48 21.28
CA THR A 225 13.28 4.07 21.43
C THR A 225 12.29 3.25 22.24
N LEU A 226 12.42 1.92 22.19
CA LEU A 226 11.38 1.01 22.64
C LEU A 226 11.40 0.76 24.16
N TYR A 227 12.52 1.03 24.84
CA TYR A 227 12.66 0.86 26.30
C TYR A 227 11.89 1.89 27.15
N GLY A 228 10.81 2.48 26.62
CA GLY A 228 9.95 3.42 27.35
C GLY A 228 8.44 3.29 27.10
N ILE A 229 7.97 2.49 26.13
CA ILE A 229 6.54 2.37 25.81
C ILE A 229 6.21 0.91 25.46
N ASP A 230 5.65 0.19 26.43
CA ASP A 230 4.96 -1.12 26.31
C ASP A 230 5.78 -2.28 25.69
N GLU A 231 6.25 -3.18 26.56
CA GLU A 231 7.07 -4.38 26.25
C GLU A 231 6.46 -5.28 25.15
N ASN A 232 5.14 -5.26 24.93
CA ASN A 232 4.49 -6.22 24.02
C ASN A 232 4.43 -5.80 22.53
N LEU A 233 4.49 -4.51 22.21
CA LEU A 233 4.31 -4.02 20.82
C LEU A 233 5.61 -4.01 20.02
N GLY A 234 6.74 -3.76 20.67
CA GLY A 234 8.02 -3.79 19.98
C GLY A 234 8.70 -5.14 19.94
N ASP A 235 8.33 -6.09 20.79
CA ASP A 235 8.87 -7.46 20.75
C ASP A 235 8.63 -8.15 19.39
N TYR A 236 7.45 -7.96 18.79
CA TYR A 236 7.15 -8.52 17.46
C TYR A 236 7.96 -7.84 16.35
N THR A 237 8.09 -6.51 16.42
CA THR A 237 8.91 -5.74 15.48
C THR A 237 10.37 -6.16 15.56
N MET A 238 10.93 -6.19 16.78
CA MET A 238 12.32 -6.52 17.03
C MET A 238 12.62 -7.95 16.61
N LYS A 239 11.73 -8.89 16.90
CA LYS A 239 11.85 -10.27 16.42
C LYS A 239 11.93 -10.33 14.89
N HIS A 240 11.05 -9.63 14.19
CA HIS A 240 11.08 -9.60 12.73
C HIS A 240 12.38 -9.00 12.18
N LEU A 241 12.87 -7.90 12.76
CA LEU A 241 14.15 -7.29 12.36
C LEU A 241 15.34 -8.23 12.57
N GLU A 242 15.39 -8.92 13.73
CA GLU A 242 16.45 -9.88 14.04
C GLU A 242 16.40 -11.14 13.14
N GLU A 243 15.20 -11.58 12.74
CA GLU A 243 15.03 -12.65 11.75
C GLU A 243 15.59 -12.25 10.38
N VAL A 244 15.28 -11.04 9.91
CA VAL A 244 15.83 -10.50 8.65
C VAL A 244 17.35 -10.35 8.76
N ARG A 245 17.85 -9.89 9.90
CA ARG A 245 19.30 -9.73 10.15
C ARG A 245 20.02 -11.06 10.05
N THR A 246 19.49 -12.09 10.71
CA THR A 246 20.07 -13.43 10.68
C THR A 246 20.16 -13.96 9.25
N ARG A 247 19.11 -13.74 8.44
CA ARG A 247 19.10 -14.11 7.03
C ARG A 247 20.16 -13.36 6.21
N LEU A 248 20.24 -12.03 6.36
CA LEU A 248 21.22 -11.20 5.65
C LEU A 248 22.66 -11.56 5.99
N VAL A 249 22.97 -11.83 7.27
CA VAL A 249 24.30 -12.29 7.70
C VAL A 249 24.70 -13.59 6.98
N ALA A 250 23.76 -14.52 6.82
CA ALA A 250 24.00 -15.76 6.09
C ALA A 250 24.28 -15.50 4.59
N GLU A 251 23.52 -14.61 3.94
CA GLU A 251 23.73 -14.26 2.53
C GLU A 251 25.08 -13.55 2.29
N VAL A 252 25.44 -12.60 3.16
CA VAL A 252 26.76 -11.93 3.11
C VAL A 252 27.90 -12.95 3.23
N ALA A 253 27.79 -13.89 4.17
CA ALA A 253 28.78 -14.94 4.35
C ALA A 253 28.87 -15.87 3.13
N LEU A 254 27.73 -16.20 2.53
CA LEU A 254 27.65 -17.02 1.33
C LEU A 254 28.30 -16.34 0.12
N GLU A 255 28.01 -15.07 -0.13
CA GLU A 255 28.63 -14.28 -1.20
C GLU A 255 30.13 -14.12 -1.01
N GLY A 256 30.58 -13.90 0.23
CA GLY A 256 32.01 -13.88 0.56
C GLY A 256 32.70 -15.22 0.28
N TRP A 257 32.03 -16.35 0.57
CA TRP A 257 32.54 -17.67 0.25
C TRP A 257 32.58 -17.95 -1.27
N LYS A 258 31.53 -17.59 -2.02
CA LYS A 258 31.49 -17.75 -3.49
C LYS A 258 32.66 -17.02 -4.15
N ARG A 259 32.88 -15.75 -3.78
CA ARG A 259 33.99 -14.93 -4.29
C ARG A 259 35.36 -15.55 -4.03
N ARG A 260 35.61 -16.06 -2.81
CA ARG A 260 36.87 -16.76 -2.50
C ARG A 260 37.06 -18.00 -3.37
N ARG A 261 36.01 -18.81 -3.54
CA ARG A 261 36.07 -20.05 -4.33
C ARG A 261 36.22 -19.81 -5.84
N GLU A 262 35.77 -18.66 -6.33
CA GLU A 262 36.01 -18.22 -7.72
C GLU A 262 37.44 -17.73 -7.90
N HIS A 263 37.97 -16.97 -6.94
CA HIS A 263 39.37 -16.55 -6.93
C HIS A 263 40.32 -17.76 -6.96
N GLU A 264 40.13 -18.73 -6.06
CA GLU A 264 40.91 -19.98 -6.00
C GLU A 264 40.84 -20.74 -7.35
N ARG A 265 39.66 -20.83 -7.98
CA ARG A 265 39.50 -21.48 -9.29
C ARG A 265 40.17 -20.72 -10.44
N SER A 266 40.27 -19.39 -10.34
CA SER A 266 40.96 -18.56 -11.34
C SER A 266 42.48 -18.62 -11.21
N GLU A 267 43.00 -18.85 -9.99
CA GLU A 267 44.43 -19.03 -9.72
C GLU A 267 44.93 -20.43 -10.13
N ASP A 268 44.08 -21.46 -10.02
CA ASP A 268 44.38 -22.83 -10.43
C ASP A 268 44.21 -23.10 -11.95
N ALA A 269 43.78 -22.11 -12.73
CA ALA A 269 43.66 -22.25 -14.19
C ALA A 269 45.08 -22.26 -14.83
N PRO A 270 45.47 -23.32 -15.56
CA PRO A 270 46.78 -23.39 -16.19
C PRO A 270 46.92 -22.25 -17.21
N GLY A 271 47.93 -21.39 -17.01
CA GLY A 271 48.26 -20.32 -17.95
C GLY A 271 48.57 -20.85 -19.36
N PRO A 272 48.37 -20.04 -20.41
CA PRO A 272 48.53 -20.46 -21.80
C PRO A 272 49.95 -20.92 -22.15
#